data_AF-A0A6B3ERW9-F1
#
_entry.id   AF-A0A6B3ERW9-F1
#
_cell.length_a   1.000
_cell.length_b   1.000
_cell.length_c   1.000
_cell.angle_alpha   90.00
_cell.angle_beta   90.00
_cell.angle_gamma   90.00
#
_symmetry.space_group_name_H-M   'P 1'
#
loop_
_entity.id
_entity.type
_entity.pdbx_description
1 polymer ?
#
loop_
_entity_poly.entity_id
_entity_poly.type
_entity_poly.pdbx_seq_one_letter_code
_entity_poly.pdbx_strand_id
1 'polypeptide(L)'
;THYELVAERIRDAVRRPGRPAVALYPSAGAVAAQALRRIGAEPAPSAEPGAGLAVLLGGRVSDMPEAALAYAEGRRLMVATPAH
;
A
#
# COMPACT_ATOMS: atom_id res chain seq x y z
N THR A 1 3.10 7.63 -5.86
CA THR A 1 2.38 6.66 -5.01
C THR A 1 1.39 7.29 -4.04
N HIS A 2 1.49 8.59 -3.69
CA HIS A 2 0.67 9.21 -2.63
C HIS A 2 -0.85 9.36 -2.90
N TYR A 3 -1.33 9.32 -4.14
CA TYR A 3 -2.75 9.54 -4.44
C TYR A 3 -3.68 8.50 -3.79
N GLU A 4 -3.22 7.26 -3.65
CA GLU A 4 -4.01 6.18 -3.06
C GLU A 4 -4.24 6.39 -1.56
N LEU A 5 -3.35 7.12 -0.89
CA LEU A 5 -3.46 7.45 0.55
C LEU A 5 -4.58 8.46 0.85
N VAL A 6 -5.11 9.13 -0.18
CA VAL A 6 -6.14 10.17 -0.07
C VAL A 6 -7.34 9.88 -0.99
N ALA A 7 -7.54 8.62 -1.37
CA ALA A 7 -8.56 8.21 -2.34
C ALA A 7 -9.98 8.68 -1.96
N GLU A 8 -10.37 8.59 -0.68
CA GLU A 8 -11.69 9.07 -0.24
C GLU A 8 -11.86 10.58 -0.44
N ARG A 9 -10.85 11.37 -0.09
CA ARG A 9 -10.86 12.83 -0.30
C ARG A 9 -10.97 13.16 -1.78
N ILE A 10 -10.31 12.39 -2.65
CA ILE A 10 -10.44 12.54 -4.10
C ILE A 10 -11.87 12.24 -4.53
N ARG A 11 -12.46 11.12 -4.10
CA ARG A 11 -13.85 10.74 -4.45
C ARG A 11 -14.85 11.82 -4.05
N ASP A 12 -14.72 12.36 -2.85
CA ASP A 12 -15.59 13.44 -2.37
C ASP A 12 -15.44 14.71 -3.20
N ALA A 13 -14.20 15.09 -3.51
CA ALA A 13 -13.92 16.30 -4.29
C ALA A 13 -14.41 16.23 -5.74
N VAL A 14 -14.44 15.03 -6.34
CA VAL A 14 -14.87 14.84 -7.74
C VAL A 14 -16.35 14.43 -7.87
N ARG A 15 -17.07 14.25 -6.74
CA ARG A 15 -18.48 13.87 -6.76
C ARG A 15 -19.31 14.97 -7.40
N ARG A 16 -20.22 14.58 -8.31
CA ARG A 16 -21.18 15.49 -8.96
C ARG A 16 -22.61 15.07 -8.64
N PRO A 17 -23.48 16.00 -8.20
CA PRO A 17 -24.90 15.70 -7.98
C PRO A 17 -25.55 15.10 -9.22
N GLY A 18 -26.39 14.07 -9.04
CA GLY A 18 -27.10 13.40 -10.12
C GLY A 18 -26.23 12.58 -11.08
N ARG A 19 -24.95 12.34 -10.76
CA ARG A 19 -24.05 11.49 -11.54
C ARG A 19 -23.58 10.28 -10.71
N PRO A 20 -23.27 9.15 -11.37
CA PRO A 20 -22.61 8.03 -10.71
C PRO A 20 -21.28 8.43 -10.08
N ALA A 21 -20.86 7.68 -9.05
CA ALA A 21 -19.55 7.85 -8.44
C ALA A 21 -18.43 7.58 -9.45
N VAL A 22 -17.34 8.36 -9.37
CA VAL A 22 -16.17 8.18 -10.24
C VAL A 22 -15.39 6.93 -9.80
N ALA A 23 -15.09 6.06 -10.76
CA ALA A 23 -14.19 4.94 -10.53
C ALA A 23 -12.74 5.44 -10.41
N LEU A 24 -12.06 5.04 -9.34
CA LEU A 24 -10.62 5.26 -9.18
C LEU A 24 -9.88 3.96 -9.51
N TYR A 25 -8.76 4.07 -10.22
CA TYR A 25 -7.92 2.95 -10.61
C TYR A 25 -6.60 2.99 -9.83
N PRO A 26 -6.54 2.40 -8.61
CA PRO A 26 -5.33 2.37 -7.80
C PRO A 26 -4.24 1.53 -8.46
N SER A 27 -3.00 1.99 -8.34
CA SER A 27 -1.83 1.31 -8.90
C SER A 27 -1.33 0.17 -8.01
N ALA A 28 -1.39 0.29 -6.68
CA ALA A 28 -0.76 -0.66 -5.77
C ALA A 28 -1.27 -2.10 -5.97
N GLY A 29 -2.60 -2.28 -6.00
CA GLY A 29 -3.21 -3.59 -6.24
C GLY A 29 -2.90 -4.15 -7.64
N ALA A 30 -2.93 -3.30 -8.67
CA ALA A 30 -2.63 -3.71 -10.04
C ALA A 30 -1.17 -4.16 -10.20
N VAL A 31 -0.23 -3.45 -9.56
CA VAL A 31 1.20 -3.80 -9.55
C VAL A 31 1.44 -5.09 -8.76
N ALA A 32 0.82 -5.25 -7.58
CA ALA A 32 0.93 -6.47 -6.78
C ALA A 32 0.45 -7.71 -7.57
N ALA A 33 -0.73 -7.62 -8.20
CA ALA A 33 -1.25 -8.69 -9.03
C ALA A 33 -0.34 -9.00 -10.23
N GLN A 34 0.24 -7.97 -10.85
CA GLN A 34 1.18 -8.17 -11.95
C GLN A 34 2.50 -8.80 -11.50
N ALA A 35 3.01 -8.45 -10.32
CA ALA A 35 4.21 -9.06 -9.76
C ALA A 35 4.00 -10.56 -9.51
N LEU A 36 2.88 -10.93 -8.87
CA LEU A 36 2.51 -12.33 -8.63
C LEU A 36 2.43 -13.15 -9.93
N ARG A 37 1.71 -12.63 -10.93
CA ARG A 37 1.64 -13.27 -12.26
C ARG A 37 3.02 -13.51 -12.88
N ARG A 38 3.91 -12.51 -12.81
CA ARG A 38 5.25 -12.60 -13.43
C ARG A 38 6.16 -13.63 -12.75
N ILE A 39 5.98 -13.86 -11.45
CA ILE A 39 6.74 -14.86 -10.72
C ILE A 39 6.06 -16.24 -10.70
N GLY A 40 4.90 -16.38 -11.36
CA GLY A 40 4.12 -17.62 -11.36
C GLY A 40 3.47 -17.97 -10.02
N ALA A 41 3.17 -16.96 -9.20
CA ALA A 41 2.52 -17.12 -7.90
C ALA A 41 1.05 -16.68 -7.96
N GLU A 42 0.21 -17.34 -7.18
CA GLU A 42 -1.16 -16.93 -6.91
C GLU A 42 -1.24 -16.10 -5.62
N PRO A 43 -2.23 -15.19 -5.48
CA PRO A 43 -2.48 -14.52 -4.21
C PRO A 43 -2.75 -15.55 -3.10
N ALA A 44 -2.04 -15.41 -1.98
CA ALA A 44 -2.24 -16.23 -0.80
C ALA A 44 -2.59 -15.33 0.41
N PRO A 45 -3.87 -14.91 0.57
CA PRO A 45 -4.27 -14.01 1.65
C PRO A 45 -4.07 -14.59 3.06
N SER A 46 -4.01 -15.92 3.17
CA SER A 46 -3.74 -16.65 4.41
C SER A 46 -2.27 -17.02 4.58
N ALA A 47 -1.36 -16.48 3.75
CA ALA A 47 0.06 -16.71 3.93
C ALA A 47 0.53 -16.10 5.26
N GLU A 48 1.41 -16.81 5.95
CA GLU A 48 2.08 -16.28 7.13
C GLU A 48 2.87 -15.01 6.74
N PRO A 49 2.88 -13.96 7.60
CA PRO A 49 3.70 -12.79 7.36
C PRO A 49 5.18 -13.16 7.17
N GLY A 50 5.85 -12.50 6.23
CA GLY A 50 7.28 -12.71 5.99
C GLY A 50 8.15 -12.34 7.21
N ALA A 51 9.37 -12.85 7.25
CA ALA A 51 10.28 -12.75 8.41
C ALA A 51 10.72 -11.32 8.79
N GLY A 52 10.48 -10.30 7.96
CA GLY A 52 10.76 -8.90 8.30
C GLY A 52 10.76 -7.96 7.09
N LEU A 53 10.72 -6.65 7.38
CA LEU A 53 10.79 -5.58 6.39
C LEU A 53 12.04 -4.71 6.66
N ALA A 54 12.92 -4.59 5.67
CA ALA A 54 14.04 -3.65 5.71
C ALA A 54 13.75 -2.42 4.83
N VAL A 55 13.90 -1.23 5.40
CA VAL A 55 13.77 0.04 4.66
C VAL A 55 15.16 0.56 4.32
N LEU A 56 15.37 0.89 3.04
CA LEU A 56 16.60 1.51 2.56
C LEU A 56 16.32 2.96 2.12
N LEU A 57 16.94 3.94 2.78
CA LEU A 57 16.87 5.36 2.40
C LEU A 57 18.25 5.86 1.98
N GLY A 58 18.36 6.38 0.75
CA GLY A 58 19.64 6.78 0.17
C GLY A 58 20.66 5.63 0.09
N GLY A 59 20.19 4.38 0.00
CA GLY A 59 21.02 3.17 -0.05
C GLY A 59 21.48 2.63 1.31
N ARG A 60 21.02 3.21 2.44
CA ARG A 60 21.36 2.74 3.78
C ARG A 60 20.13 2.22 4.50
N VAL A 61 20.32 1.20 5.34
CA VAL A 61 19.28 0.73 6.27
C VAL A 61 18.85 1.88 7.16
N SER A 62 17.54 2.04 7.29
CA SER A 62 16.91 3.11 8.05
C SER A 62 15.64 2.56 8.70
N ASP A 63 15.20 3.25 9.76
CA ASP A 63 13.86 3.07 10.30
C ASP A 63 12.79 3.50 9.28
N MET A 64 11.56 3.05 9.51
CA MET A 64 10.40 3.51 8.76
C MET A 64 10.23 5.03 8.96
N PRO A 65 10.15 5.83 7.88
CA PRO A 65 9.93 7.28 8.00
C PRO A 65 8.65 7.59 8.78
N GLU A 66 8.72 8.54 9.72
CA GLU A 66 7.57 8.97 10.53
C GLU A 66 6.37 9.39 9.66
N ALA A 67 6.64 10.05 8.53
CA ALA A 67 5.61 10.44 7.57
C ALA A 67 4.81 9.25 7.01
N ALA A 68 5.41 8.06 6.89
CA ALA A 68 4.70 6.85 6.47
C ALA A 68 3.70 6.38 7.55
N LEU A 69 4.01 6.61 8.83
CA LEU A 69 3.18 6.19 9.97
C LEU A 69 1.92 7.04 10.14
N ALA A 70 1.86 8.21 9.50
CA ALA A 70 0.64 8.99 9.38
C ALA A 70 -0.47 8.22 8.65
N TYR A 71 -0.11 7.26 7.79
CA TYR A 71 -1.03 6.49 6.96
C TYR A 71 -1.30 5.09 7.55
N ALA A 72 -2.52 4.59 7.36
CA ALA A 72 -2.92 3.27 7.87
C ALA A 72 -2.07 2.15 7.24
N GLU A 73 -1.72 2.30 5.98
CA GLU A 73 -0.88 1.40 5.21
C GLU A 73 0.52 1.28 5.83
N GLY A 74 1.15 2.40 6.17
CA GLY A 74 2.48 2.40 6.81
C GLY A 74 2.47 1.76 8.18
N ARG A 75 1.42 1.97 8.98
CA ARG A 75 1.27 1.31 10.30
C ARG A 75 1.11 -0.20 10.19
N ARG A 76 0.41 -0.72 9.18
CA ARG A 76 0.27 -2.17 8.95
C ARG A 76 1.61 -2.85 8.68
N LEU A 77 2.55 -2.14 8.05
CA LEU A 77 3.89 -2.67 7.78
C LEU A 77 4.74 -2.84 9.06
N MET A 78 4.53 -2.03 10.09
CA MET A 78 5.24 -2.20 11.38
C MET A 78 4.77 -3.45 12.13
N VAL A 79 3.48 -3.80 12.06
CA VAL A 79 2.90 -4.95 12.78
C VAL A 79 3.44 -6.28 12.25
N ALA A 80 3.91 -6.32 11.00
CA ALA A 80 4.48 -7.52 10.37
C ALA A 80 5.98 -7.73 10.64
N THR A 81 6.62 -6.87 11.44
CA THR A 81 8.05 -7.01 11.78
C THR A 81 8.17 -7.73 13.13
N PRO A 82 8.86 -8.88 13.22
CA PRO A 82 9.19 -9.45 14.53
C PRO A 82 10.06 -8.45 15.29
N ALA A 83 9.78 -8.27 16.58
CA ALA A 83 10.72 -7.61 17.47
C ALA A 83 12.01 -8.44 17.49
N HIS A 84 13.14 -7.77 17.25
CA HIS A 84 14.46 -8.36 17.26
C HIS A 84 14.85 -8.89 18.66
#